data_AF-A0A0E3L816-F1
#
_entry.id   AF-A0A0E3L816-F1
#
_cell.length_a   1.000
_cell.length_b   1.000
_cell.length_c   1.000
_cell.angle_alpha   90.00
_cell.angle_beta   90.00
_cell.angle_gamma   90.00
#
_symmetry.space_group_name_H-M   'P 1'
#
loop_
_entity.id
_entity.type
_entity.pdbx_description
1 polymer ?
#
loop_
_entity_poly.entity_id
_entity_poly.type
_entity_poly.pdbx_seq_one_letter_code
_entity_poly.pdbx_strand_id
1 'polypeptide(L)' 'MTLLSPLPDQEYAPKDLDGDGLYEDLTGNGEFSFVDIVAYFHNMDWIEANMPVEYFDFNGNGRIDFDDVVDMFAMI' A
#
# COMPACT_ATOMS: atom_id res chain seq x y z
N MET A 1 -8.25 -12.94 9.59
CA MET A 1 -7.73 -11.57 9.72
C MET A 1 -6.22 -11.71 9.64
N THR A 2 -5.66 -11.48 8.46
CA THR A 2 -4.21 -11.53 8.24
C THR A 2 -3.66 -10.27 8.90
N LEU A 3 -2.77 -10.43 9.88
CA LEU A 3 -2.12 -9.28 10.50
C LEU A 3 -0.96 -8.87 9.59
N LEU A 4 -1.08 -7.72 8.92
CA LEU A 4 0.01 -7.15 8.13
C LEU A 4 1.10 -6.61 9.07
N SER A 5 2.36 -6.75 8.65
CA SER A 5 3.47 -6.07 9.32
C SER A 5 3.52 -4.60 8.89
N PRO A 6 4.02 -3.68 9.73
CA PRO A 6 4.40 -2.35 9.26
C PRO A 6 5.40 -2.44 8.10
N LEU A 7 5.34 -1.48 7.17
CA LEU A 7 6.40 -1.30 6.18
C LEU A 7 7.72 -0.94 6.89
N PRO A 8 8.87 -1.15 6.24
CA PRO A 8 10.13 -0.60 6.71
C PRO A 8 9.99 0.89 7.04
N ASP A 9 10.56 1.27 8.19
CA ASP A 9 10.51 2.63 8.76
C ASP A 9 9.11 3.16 9.14
N GLN A 10 8.07 2.31 9.12
CA GLN A 10 6.73 2.64 9.64
C GLN A 10 6.48 1.96 10.99
N GLU A 11 5.72 2.63 11.87
CA GLU A 11 5.35 2.09 13.19
C GLU A 11 4.08 1.22 13.12
N TYR A 12 3.15 1.58 12.24
CA TYR A 12 1.83 0.97 12.17
C TYR A 12 1.67 0.13 10.89
N ALA A 13 0.85 -0.91 10.99
CA ALA A 13 0.50 -1.74 9.83
C ALA A 13 -0.39 -0.96 8.86
N PRO A 14 -0.32 -1.27 7.55
CA PRO A 14 -1.23 -0.71 6.57
C PRO A 14 -2.69 -0.92 6.94
N LYS A 15 -3.56 0.01 6.54
CA LYS A 15 -5.02 -0.13 6.68
C LYS A 15 -5.71 0.10 5.35
N ASP A 16 -6.79 -0.64 5.19
CA ASP A 16 -7.85 -0.43 4.22
C ASP A 16 -8.87 0.52 4.89
N LEU A 17 -8.97 1.77 4.43
CA LEU A 17 -9.83 2.78 5.07
C LEU A 17 -11.27 2.74 4.55
N ASP A 18 -11.49 2.27 3.32
CA ASP A 18 -12.80 2.29 2.67
C ASP A 18 -13.48 0.91 2.55
N GLY A 19 -12.75 -0.15 2.85
CA GLY A 19 -13.22 -1.54 2.90
C GLY A 19 -13.25 -2.25 1.54
N ASP A 20 -12.54 -1.75 0.54
CA ASP A 20 -12.51 -2.34 -0.81
C ASP A 20 -11.50 -3.51 -0.95
N GLY A 21 -10.64 -3.70 0.05
CA GLY A 21 -9.61 -4.73 0.10
C GLY A 21 -8.22 -4.28 -0.34
N LEU A 22 -8.06 -3.04 -0.81
CA LEU A 22 -6.78 -2.38 -1.03
C LEU A 22 -6.38 -1.61 0.22
N TYR A 23 -5.08 -1.63 0.54
CA TYR A 23 -4.57 -1.03 1.78
C TYR A 23 -3.82 0.27 1.47
N GLU A 24 -4.55 1.37 1.42
CA GLU A 24 -4.08 2.68 1.00
C GLU A 24 -3.36 3.47 2.13
N ASP A 25 -3.73 3.28 3.40
CA ASP A 25 -3.06 3.88 4.57
C ASP A 25 -1.79 3.12 4.93
N LEU A 26 -0.74 3.27 4.13
CA LEU A 26 0.52 2.54 4.28
C LEU A 26 1.33 2.93 5.51
N THR A 27 1.21 4.17 5.96
CA THR A 27 1.85 4.62 7.19
C THR A 27 1.06 4.23 8.44
N GLY A 28 -0.18 3.77 8.27
CA GLY A 28 -1.09 3.39 9.34
C GLY A 28 -1.50 4.58 10.22
N ASN A 29 -1.45 5.80 9.70
CA ASN A 29 -1.75 7.03 10.45
C ASN A 29 -3.26 7.37 10.48
N GLY A 30 -4.08 6.63 9.72
CA GLY A 30 -5.53 6.81 9.65
C GLY A 30 -6.02 7.74 8.53
N GLU A 31 -5.15 8.09 7.58
CA GLU A 31 -5.46 8.92 6.41
C GLU A 31 -4.69 8.40 5.19
N PHE A 32 -5.33 8.41 4.02
CA PHE A 32 -4.63 8.26 2.76
C PHE A 32 -4.11 9.61 2.29
N SER A 33 -2.80 9.71 2.08
CA SER A 33 -2.14 10.96 1.69
C SER A 33 -0.99 10.73 0.71
N PHE A 34 -0.38 11.83 0.22
CA PHE A 34 0.83 11.74 -0.58
C PHE A 34 2.01 11.04 0.14
N VAL A 35 2.02 11.03 1.47
CA VAL A 35 3.06 10.33 2.26
C VAL A 35 2.97 8.82 2.04
N ASP A 36 1.76 8.28 1.91
CA ASP A 36 1.53 6.86 1.67
C ASP A 36 2.01 6.46 0.27
N ILE A 37 1.78 7.31 -0.74
CA ILE A 37 2.32 7.09 -2.10
C ILE A 37 3.86 7.02 -2.08
N VAL A 38 4.51 7.92 -1.35
CA VAL A 38 5.97 7.90 -1.19
C VAL A 38 6.42 6.64 -0.44
N ALA A 39 5.68 6.22 0.57
CA ALA A 39 5.95 4.98 1.31
C ALA A 39 5.83 3.75 0.41
N TYR A 40 4.81 3.68 -0.46
CA TYR A 40 4.64 2.62 -1.47
C TYR A 40 5.87 2.57 -2.38
N PHE A 41 6.18 3.70 -3.02
CA PHE A 41 7.28 3.79 -4.00
C PHE A 41 8.63 3.38 -3.40
N HIS A 42 8.93 3.81 -2.17
CA HIS A 42 10.19 3.44 -1.51
C HIS A 42 10.26 1.96 -1.09
N ASN A 43 9.12 1.29 -0.91
CA ASN A 43 9.06 -0.06 -0.36
C ASN A 43 8.54 -1.11 -1.34
N MET A 44 8.41 -0.80 -2.64
CA MET A 44 7.84 -1.72 -3.65
C MET A 44 8.44 -3.13 -3.61
N ASP A 45 9.78 -3.24 -3.67
CA ASP A 45 10.48 -4.53 -3.61
C ASP A 45 10.19 -5.29 -2.31
N TRP A 46 10.03 -4.56 -1.20
CA TRP A 46 9.72 -5.15 0.09
C TRP A 46 8.27 -5.61 0.15
N ILE A 47 7.32 -4.82 -0.36
CA ILE A 47 5.90 -5.16 -0.46
C ILE A 47 5.74 -6.43 -1.29
N GLU A 48 6.32 -6.46 -2.50
CA GLU A 48 6.27 -7.63 -3.40
C GLU A 48 6.78 -8.91 -2.73
N ALA A 49 7.83 -8.80 -1.92
CA ALA A 49 8.46 -9.96 -1.26
C ALA A 49 7.78 -10.40 0.05
N ASN A 50 7.04 -9.52 0.74
CA ASN A 50 6.58 -9.77 2.12
C ASN A 50 5.07 -9.65 2.31
N MET A 51 4.33 -9.14 1.32
CA MET A 51 2.90 -8.87 1.44
C MET A 51 2.07 -9.62 0.39
N PRO A 52 0.77 -9.87 0.67
CA PRO A 52 -0.16 -10.38 -0.34
C PRO A 52 -0.35 -9.33 -1.43
N VAL A 53 -0.01 -9.68 -2.68
CA VAL A 53 -0.05 -8.75 -3.82
C VAL A 53 -1.45 -8.18 -4.01
N GLU A 54 -2.49 -8.98 -3.79
CA GLU A 54 -3.90 -8.57 -3.95
C GLU A 54 -4.34 -7.39 -3.06
N TYR A 55 -3.57 -7.05 -2.02
CA TYR A 55 -3.85 -5.90 -1.15
C TYR A 55 -3.18 -4.61 -1.58
N PHE A 56 -2.22 -4.70 -2.52
CA PHE A 56 -1.34 -3.59 -2.92
C PHE A 56 -1.23 -3.44 -4.45
N ASP A 57 -1.94 -4.26 -5.20
CA ASP A 57 -2.10 -4.21 -6.66
C ASP A 57 -3.24 -3.24 -7.00
N PHE A 58 -2.96 -1.94 -6.92
CA PHE A 58 -3.93 -0.87 -7.13
C PHE A 58 -4.41 -0.79 -8.58
N ASN A 59 -3.56 -1.18 -9.55
CA ASN A 59 -3.93 -1.18 -10.96
C ASN A 59 -4.61 -2.50 -11.42
N GLY A 60 -4.58 -3.54 -10.57
CA GLY A 60 -5.26 -4.82 -10.80
C GLY A 60 -4.60 -5.72 -11.86
N ASN A 61 -3.30 -5.58 -12.10
CA ASN A 61 -2.56 -6.34 -13.12
C ASN A 61 -1.86 -7.60 -12.57
N GLY A 62 -1.97 -7.85 -11.26
CA GLY A 62 -1.47 -9.04 -10.58
C GLY A 62 -0.01 -8.97 -10.14
N ARG A 63 0.59 -7.78 -10.07
CA ARG A 63 1.97 -7.57 -9.59
C ARG A 63 2.11 -6.18 -8.97
N ILE A 64 3.16 -6.02 -8.17
CA ILE A 64 3.58 -4.73 -7.62
C ILE A 64 4.46 -4.04 -8.67
N ASP A 65 4.00 -2.93 -9.22
CA ASP A 65 4.76 -2.15 -10.20
C ASP A 65 4.46 -0.64 -10.14
N PHE A 66 5.07 0.12 -11.07
CA PHE A 66 4.97 1.57 -11.06
C PHE A 66 3.58 2.07 -11.47
N ASP A 67 2.80 1.27 -12.20
CA ASP A 67 1.44 1.66 -12.58
C ASP A 67 0.53 1.70 -11.34
N ASP A 68 0.82 0.93 -10.28
CA ASP A 68 0.15 1.05 -8.98
C ASP A 68 0.34 2.44 -8.36
N VAL A 69 1.57 2.97 -8.40
CA VAL A 69 1.90 4.30 -7.89
C VAL A 69 1.15 5.39 -8.67
N VAL A 70 0.98 5.21 -9.98
CA VAL A 70 0.22 6.12 -10.83
C VAL A 70 -1.26 6.12 -10.43
N ASP A 71 -1.84 4.95 -10.19
CA ASP A 71 -3.24 4.83 -9.80
C ASP A 71 -3.48 5.36 -8.38
N MET A 72 -2.57 5.11 -7.43
CA MET A 72 -2.62 5.76 -6.11
C MET A 72 -2.61 7.29 -6.22
N PHE A 73 -1.82 7.86 -7.13
CA PHE A 73 -1.80 9.32 -7.33
C PHE A 73 -3.13 9.86 -7.87
N ALA A 74 -3.90 9.05 -8.59
CA ALA A 74 -5.22 9.41 -9.09
C ALA A 74 -6.34 9.30 -8.04
N MET A 75 -6.07 8.70 -6.88
CA MET A 75 -7.00 8.57 -5.75
C MET A 75 -7.05 9.80 -4.82
N ILE A 76 -6.10 10.75 -4.98
CA ILE A 76 -6.02 12.00 -4.19
C ILE A 76 -7.08 13.03 -4.60
#